data_AF-A0A1H9W2V6-F1
#
_entry.id   AF-A0A1H9W2V6-F1
#
_cell.length_a   1.000
_cell.length_b   1.000
_cell.length_c   1.000
_cell.angle_alpha   90.00
_cell.angle_beta   90.00
_cell.angle_gamma   90.00
#
_symmetry.space_group_name_H-M   'P 1'
#
loop_
_entity.id
_entity.type
_entity.pdbx_description
1 polymer ?
#
loop_
_entity_poly.entity_id
_entity_poly.type
_entity_poly.pdbx_seq_one_letter_code
_entity_poly.pdbx_strand_id
1 'polypeptide(L)'
;MKKVLEFVKLRWRYILVAFIALIIGSTIGPSQDQVEALDEDKIKLSEKLSETNDQVKQIEEEYSKLEAEIKALEKENEELAAKVTEAEPFFQLKEAERKEIEDELKKKEEEARIKKEEEEAAAKAKKEEEEKAKAEEEEKAKAEAERLAEEEEKRGYDTGITYDQLARNPDDYLFEKVKFDGKVVQVIEGEGITQIRLAVNDNYDTILFAEFDASVVDSRILEDDRITIMGLSTGLITYESTMGGQISIPGVSIEQIER
;
A
#
# COMPACT_ATOMS: atom_id res chain seq x y z
N MET A 1 -96.83 -22.80 112.93
CA MET A 1 -95.67 -23.68 113.23
C MET A 1 -96.03 -25.12 113.58
N LYS A 2 -97.07 -25.42 114.38
CA LYS A 2 -97.39 -26.82 114.77
C LYS A 2 -97.70 -27.78 113.60
N LYS A 3 -98.45 -27.34 112.57
CA LYS A 3 -98.80 -28.17 111.40
C LYS A 3 -97.58 -28.58 110.54
N VAL A 4 -96.54 -27.74 110.50
CA VAL A 4 -95.29 -28.03 109.76
C VAL A 4 -94.45 -29.09 110.49
N LEU A 5 -94.42 -29.03 111.83
CA LEU A 5 -93.70 -30.00 112.66
C LEU A 5 -94.30 -31.42 112.58
N GLU A 6 -95.63 -31.55 112.48
CA GLU A 6 -96.25 -32.88 112.30
C GLU A 6 -96.00 -33.46 110.90
N PHE A 7 -96.05 -32.62 109.87
CA PHE A 7 -95.74 -33.05 108.50
C PHE A 7 -94.30 -33.57 108.37
N VAL A 8 -93.35 -32.87 108.99
CA VAL A 8 -91.94 -33.29 109.04
C VAL A 8 -91.77 -34.61 109.80
N LYS A 9 -92.47 -34.81 110.93
CA LYS A 9 -92.41 -36.08 111.68
C LYS A 9 -92.99 -37.28 110.91
N LEU A 10 -94.12 -37.10 110.22
CA LEU A 10 -94.80 -38.21 109.54
C LEU A 10 -94.12 -38.63 108.23
N ARG A 11 -93.41 -37.70 107.57
CA ARG A 11 -92.82 -37.90 106.22
C ARG A 11 -91.29 -37.82 106.19
N TRP A 12 -90.60 -37.79 107.34
CA TRP A 12 -89.15 -37.58 107.45
C TRP A 12 -88.31 -38.53 106.57
N ARG A 13 -88.72 -39.80 106.44
CA ARG A 13 -88.01 -40.79 105.59
C ARG A 13 -87.95 -40.38 104.12
N TYR A 14 -89.02 -39.80 103.57
CA TYR A 14 -89.05 -39.34 102.18
C TYR A 14 -88.23 -38.04 102.00
N ILE A 15 -88.27 -37.16 103.00
CA ILE A 15 -87.46 -35.94 103.02
C ILE A 15 -85.98 -36.30 103.05
N LEU A 16 -85.60 -37.30 103.85
CA LEU A 16 -84.21 -37.75 103.98
C LEU A 16 -83.70 -38.44 102.71
N VAL A 17 -84.53 -39.25 102.04
CA VAL A 17 -84.20 -39.84 100.73
C VAL A 17 -84.05 -38.75 99.65
N ALA A 18 -84.95 -37.76 99.61
CA ALA A 18 -84.83 -36.63 98.70
C ALA A 18 -83.57 -35.79 98.97
N PHE A 19 -83.21 -35.61 100.24
CA PHE A 19 -81.99 -34.89 100.65
C PHE A 19 -80.72 -35.66 100.25
N ILE A 20 -80.70 -36.98 100.43
CA ILE A 20 -79.59 -37.83 99.98
C ILE A 20 -79.49 -37.84 98.45
N ALA A 21 -80.61 -37.93 97.72
CA ALA A 21 -80.62 -37.87 96.26
C ALA A 21 -80.11 -36.51 95.75
N LEU A 22 -80.44 -35.42 96.43
CA LEU A 22 -79.96 -34.07 96.12
C LEU A 22 -78.46 -33.91 96.42
N ILE A 23 -77.98 -34.48 97.53
CA ILE A 23 -76.54 -34.51 97.86
C ILE A 23 -75.75 -35.36 96.85
N ILE A 24 -76.24 -36.55 96.48
CA ILE A 24 -75.56 -37.42 95.50
C ILE A 24 -75.59 -36.78 94.09
N GLY A 25 -76.72 -36.19 93.70
CA GLY A 25 -76.85 -35.51 92.41
C GLY A 25 -76.01 -34.23 92.28
N SER A 26 -75.61 -33.61 93.41
CA SER A 26 -74.76 -32.41 93.42
C SER A 26 -73.26 -32.71 93.57
N THR A 27 -72.85 -33.94 93.89
CA THR A 27 -71.46 -34.25 94.26
C THR A 27 -70.72 -35.17 93.27
N ILE A 28 -71.37 -35.73 92.24
CA ILE A 28 -70.75 -36.68 91.30
C ILE A 28 -70.98 -36.27 89.81
N GLY A 29 -70.86 -34.98 89.50
CA GLY A 29 -70.83 -34.47 88.11
C GLY A 29 -69.79 -33.35 87.97
N PRO A 30 -69.17 -33.17 86.78
CA PRO A 30 -68.25 -32.05 86.56
C PRO A 30 -68.96 -30.72 86.85
N SER A 31 -68.25 -29.77 87.48
CA SER A 31 -68.81 -28.44 87.73
C SER A 31 -69.06 -27.72 86.41
N GLN A 32 -70.10 -26.90 86.35
CA GLN A 32 -70.51 -26.20 85.12
C GLN A 32 -69.35 -25.43 84.47
N ASP A 33 -68.50 -24.76 85.25
CA ASP A 33 -67.31 -24.03 84.76
C ASP A 33 -66.27 -24.94 84.07
N GLN A 34 -66.13 -26.21 84.49
CA GLN A 34 -65.21 -27.15 83.85
C GLN A 34 -65.75 -27.65 82.52
N VAL A 35 -67.08 -27.78 82.41
CA VAL A 35 -67.75 -28.15 81.16
C VAL A 35 -67.64 -26.98 80.16
N GLU A 36 -67.88 -25.75 80.59
CA GLU A 36 -67.78 -24.56 79.74
C GLU A 36 -66.34 -24.30 79.25
N ALA A 37 -65.32 -24.48 80.11
CA ALA A 37 -63.91 -24.36 79.70
C ALA A 37 -63.49 -25.44 78.68
N LEU A 38 -63.95 -26.68 78.84
CA LEU A 38 -63.70 -27.77 77.89
C LEU A 38 -64.41 -27.55 76.55
N ASP A 39 -65.62 -26.99 76.57
CA ASP A 39 -66.36 -26.64 75.36
C ASP A 39 -65.66 -25.49 74.60
N GLU A 40 -65.15 -24.46 75.30
CA GLU A 40 -64.34 -23.41 74.67
C GLU A 40 -63.04 -23.95 74.04
N ASP A 41 -62.31 -24.82 74.75
CA ASP A 41 -61.07 -25.39 74.24
C ASP A 41 -61.32 -26.32 73.05
N LYS A 42 -62.44 -27.06 73.06
CA LYS A 42 -62.87 -27.88 71.93
C LYS A 42 -63.23 -27.02 70.73
N ILE A 43 -63.88 -25.88 70.93
CA ILE A 43 -64.19 -24.92 69.85
C ILE A 43 -62.88 -24.36 69.27
N LYS A 44 -61.97 -23.85 70.10
CA LYS A 44 -60.66 -23.31 69.65
C LYS A 44 -59.81 -24.35 68.92
N LEU A 45 -59.84 -25.61 69.39
CA LEU A 45 -59.14 -26.71 68.75
C LEU A 45 -59.77 -27.06 67.39
N SER A 46 -61.10 -27.03 67.30
CA SER A 46 -61.81 -27.25 66.04
C SER A 46 -61.55 -26.15 65.01
N GLU A 47 -61.46 -24.89 65.45
CA GLU A 47 -61.08 -23.75 64.60
C GLU A 47 -59.66 -23.90 64.07
N LYS A 48 -58.68 -24.19 64.94
CA LYS A 48 -57.29 -24.45 64.52
C LYS A 48 -57.17 -25.64 63.57
N LEU A 49 -57.96 -26.70 63.80
CA LEU A 49 -57.98 -27.86 62.91
C LEU A 49 -58.51 -27.46 61.53
N SER A 50 -59.54 -26.61 61.48
CA SER A 50 -60.05 -26.06 60.21
C SER A 50 -59.00 -25.22 59.49
N GLU A 51 -58.37 -24.26 60.20
CA GLU A 51 -57.33 -23.40 59.63
C GLU A 51 -56.13 -24.20 59.11
N THR A 52 -55.68 -25.20 59.88
CA THR A 52 -54.57 -26.08 59.48
C THR A 52 -54.95 -26.88 58.24
N ASN A 53 -56.19 -27.36 58.16
CA ASN A 53 -56.65 -28.13 56.99
C ASN A 53 -56.75 -27.26 55.74
N ASP A 54 -57.15 -25.99 55.88
CA ASP A 54 -57.14 -25.02 54.78
C ASP A 54 -55.71 -24.69 54.32
N GLN A 55 -54.76 -24.55 55.25
CA GLN A 55 -53.35 -24.36 54.92
C GLN A 55 -52.74 -25.58 54.20
N VAL A 56 -53.03 -26.80 54.69
CA VAL A 56 -52.60 -28.04 54.03
C VAL A 56 -53.13 -28.08 52.60
N LYS A 57 -54.40 -27.74 52.39
CA LYS A 57 -54.99 -27.70 51.05
C LYS A 57 -54.32 -26.66 50.14
N GLN A 58 -54.00 -25.47 50.66
CA GLN A 58 -53.27 -24.46 49.89
C GLN A 58 -51.87 -24.93 49.51
N ILE A 59 -51.14 -25.57 50.44
CA ILE A 59 -49.81 -26.12 50.18
C ILE A 59 -49.88 -27.26 49.14
N GLU A 60 -50.87 -28.14 49.23
CA GLU A 60 -51.09 -29.19 48.22
C GLU A 60 -51.35 -28.61 46.83
N GLU A 61 -52.13 -27.54 46.73
CA GLU A 61 -52.39 -26.83 45.48
C GLU A 61 -51.12 -26.14 44.92
N GLU A 62 -50.30 -25.51 45.78
CA GLU A 62 -49.03 -24.88 45.38
C GLU A 62 -47.98 -25.92 44.96
N TYR A 63 -47.87 -27.02 45.69
CA TYR A 63 -46.94 -28.10 45.37
C TYR A 63 -47.28 -28.72 44.01
N SER A 64 -48.57 -28.92 43.73
CA SER A 64 -49.06 -29.40 42.43
C SER A 64 -48.70 -28.45 41.29
N LYS A 65 -48.82 -27.13 41.49
CA LYS A 65 -48.44 -26.12 40.49
C LYS A 65 -46.93 -26.11 40.25
N LEU A 66 -46.13 -26.14 41.31
CA LEU A 66 -44.68 -26.11 41.21
C LEU A 66 -44.14 -27.38 40.53
N GLU A 67 -44.74 -28.55 40.81
CA GLU A 67 -44.39 -29.79 40.14
C GLU A 67 -44.69 -29.73 38.63
N ALA A 68 -45.80 -29.10 38.24
CA ALA A 68 -46.13 -28.89 36.84
C ALA A 68 -45.15 -27.92 36.14
N GLU A 69 -44.72 -26.86 36.83
CA GLU A 69 -43.75 -25.89 36.31
C GLU A 69 -42.35 -26.51 36.13
N ILE A 70 -41.88 -27.29 37.11
CA ILE A 70 -40.62 -28.02 37.01
C ILE A 70 -40.65 -28.97 35.81
N LYS A 71 -41.72 -29.74 35.63
CA LYS A 71 -41.88 -30.64 34.47
C LYS A 71 -41.87 -29.89 33.14
N ALA A 72 -42.46 -28.70 33.10
CA ALA A 72 -42.44 -27.86 31.90
C ALA A 72 -41.03 -27.33 31.59
N LEU A 73 -40.31 -26.85 32.60
CA LEU A 73 -38.93 -26.36 32.48
C LEU A 73 -37.93 -27.47 32.14
N GLU A 74 -38.11 -28.67 32.69
CA GLU A 74 -37.30 -29.84 32.33
C GLU A 74 -37.45 -30.16 30.85
N LYS A 75 -38.69 -30.20 30.35
CA LYS A 75 -38.97 -30.42 28.93
C LYS A 75 -38.39 -29.32 28.03
N GLU A 76 -38.52 -28.05 28.43
CA GLU A 76 -37.94 -26.94 27.67
C GLU A 76 -36.40 -27.02 27.62
N ASN A 77 -35.75 -27.37 28.73
CA ASN A 77 -34.30 -27.55 28.77
C ASN A 77 -33.85 -28.74 27.91
N GLU A 78 -34.58 -29.84 27.88
CA GLU A 78 -34.31 -30.97 26.98
C GLU A 78 -34.42 -30.56 25.51
N GLU A 79 -35.47 -29.81 25.15
CA GLU A 79 -35.65 -29.28 23.79
C GLU A 79 -34.56 -28.29 23.38
N LEU A 80 -34.13 -27.42 24.30
CA LEU A 80 -33.04 -26.48 24.08
C LEU A 80 -31.70 -27.21 23.95
N ALA A 81 -31.44 -28.22 24.78
CA ALA A 81 -30.25 -29.06 24.69
C ALA A 81 -30.18 -29.77 23.34
N ALA A 82 -31.30 -30.34 22.86
CA ALA A 82 -31.38 -30.96 21.55
C ALA A 82 -31.04 -29.97 20.42
N LYS A 83 -31.62 -28.77 20.45
CA LYS A 83 -31.33 -27.71 19.46
C LYS A 83 -29.86 -27.25 19.48
N VAL A 84 -29.24 -27.20 20.66
CA VAL A 84 -27.81 -26.88 20.79
C VAL A 84 -26.97 -27.98 20.16
N THR A 85 -27.25 -29.25 20.43
CA THR A 85 -26.53 -30.38 19.82
C THR A 85 -26.71 -30.48 18.31
N GLU A 86 -27.88 -30.13 17.78
CA GLU A 86 -28.11 -30.06 16.33
C GLU A 86 -27.34 -28.91 15.67
N ALA A 87 -27.09 -27.82 16.40
CA ALA A 87 -26.39 -26.65 15.89
C ALA A 87 -24.84 -26.76 16.00
N GLU A 88 -24.31 -27.59 16.90
CA GLU A 88 -22.86 -27.79 17.11
C GLU A 88 -22.08 -28.08 15.81
N PRO A 89 -22.53 -28.99 14.91
CA PRO A 89 -21.82 -29.25 13.66
C PRO A 89 -21.77 -28.03 12.73
N PHE A 90 -22.81 -27.19 12.75
CA PHE A 90 -22.89 -25.98 11.92
C PHE A 90 -21.87 -24.92 12.38
N PHE A 91 -21.64 -24.81 13.69
CA PHE A 91 -20.60 -23.91 14.23
C PHE A 91 -19.19 -24.38 13.87
N GLN A 92 -18.92 -25.69 13.96
CA GLN A 92 -17.62 -26.26 13.64
C GLN A 92 -17.28 -26.14 12.14
N LEU A 93 -18.26 -26.38 11.26
CA LEU A 93 -18.07 -26.25 9.81
C LEU A 93 -17.73 -24.81 9.42
N LYS A 94 -18.43 -23.82 9.99
CA LYS A 94 -18.19 -22.40 9.71
C LYS A 94 -16.84 -21.91 10.21
N GLU A 95 -16.30 -22.51 11.27
CA GLU A 95 -14.96 -22.23 11.77
C GLU A 95 -13.88 -22.87 10.89
N ALA A 96 -14.09 -24.13 10.47
CA ALA A 96 -13.20 -24.82 9.54
C ALA A 96 -13.11 -24.13 8.18
N GLU A 97 -14.23 -23.77 7.56
CA GLU A 97 -14.28 -23.03 6.29
C GLU A 97 -13.55 -21.68 6.39
N ARG A 98 -13.71 -20.96 7.50
CA ARG A 98 -13.01 -19.69 7.73
C ARG A 98 -11.50 -19.88 7.81
N LYS A 99 -11.06 -20.94 8.49
CA LYS A 99 -9.64 -21.27 8.63
C LYS A 99 -9.02 -21.69 7.30
N GLU A 100 -9.73 -22.48 6.49
CA GLU A 100 -9.31 -22.83 5.13
C GLU A 100 -9.19 -21.59 4.23
N ILE A 101 -10.17 -20.67 4.28
CA ILE A 101 -10.10 -19.40 3.54
C ILE A 101 -8.91 -18.56 4.02
N GLU A 102 -8.67 -18.45 5.32
CA GLU A 102 -7.54 -17.70 5.87
C GLU A 102 -6.19 -18.31 5.45
N ASP A 103 -6.06 -19.63 5.49
CA ASP A 103 -4.85 -20.34 5.06
C ASP A 103 -4.64 -20.23 3.53
N GLU A 104 -5.72 -20.24 2.73
CA GLU A 104 -5.65 -20.02 1.29
C GLU A 104 -5.25 -18.57 0.95
N LEU A 105 -5.78 -17.59 1.67
CA LEU A 105 -5.40 -16.19 1.52
C LEU A 105 -3.93 -15.96 1.89
N LYS A 106 -3.44 -16.53 2.99
CA LYS A 106 -2.02 -16.45 3.38
C LYS A 106 -1.10 -17.09 2.34
N LYS A 107 -1.48 -18.23 1.77
CA LYS A 107 -0.73 -18.85 0.67
C LYS A 107 -0.70 -17.96 -0.57
N LYS A 108 -1.85 -17.40 -0.97
CA LYS A 108 -1.94 -16.48 -2.11
C LYS A 108 -1.13 -15.20 -1.91
N GLU A 109 -1.15 -14.63 -0.70
CA GLU A 109 -0.35 -13.46 -0.35
C GLU A 109 1.16 -13.76 -0.41
N GLU A 110 1.59 -14.92 0.10
CA GLU A 110 2.99 -15.33 0.06
C GLU A 110 3.46 -15.64 -1.37
N GLU A 111 2.65 -16.33 -2.18
CA GLU A 111 2.93 -16.56 -3.61
C GLU A 111 3.02 -15.23 -4.39
N ALA A 112 2.14 -14.28 -4.10
CA ALA A 112 2.19 -12.94 -4.71
C ALA A 112 3.44 -12.16 -4.28
N ARG A 113 3.88 -12.27 -3.02
CA ARG A 113 5.10 -11.66 -2.52
C ARG A 113 6.34 -12.24 -3.22
N ILE A 114 6.44 -13.57 -3.30
CA ILE A 114 7.55 -14.26 -3.97
C ILE A 114 7.62 -13.85 -5.44
N LYS A 115 6.49 -13.85 -6.15
CA LYS A 115 6.46 -13.46 -7.57
C LYS A 115 6.89 -12.01 -7.78
N LYS A 116 6.50 -11.10 -6.89
CA LYS A 116 6.91 -9.69 -6.95
C LYS A 116 8.42 -9.53 -6.70
N GLU A 117 8.97 -10.26 -5.74
CA GLU A 117 10.41 -10.25 -5.47
C GLU A 117 11.23 -10.81 -6.65
N GLU A 118 10.75 -11.87 -7.30
CA GLU A 118 11.38 -12.41 -8.52
C GLU A 118 11.31 -11.44 -9.70
N GLU A 119 10.18 -10.76 -9.92
CA GLU A 119 10.04 -9.74 -10.97
C GLU A 119 10.94 -8.52 -10.72
N GLU A 120 11.04 -8.05 -9.47
CA GLU A 120 11.93 -6.95 -9.09
C GLU A 120 13.41 -7.33 -9.26
N ALA A 121 13.80 -8.55 -8.87
CA ALA A 121 15.16 -9.06 -9.06
C ALA A 121 15.52 -9.18 -10.55
N ALA A 122 14.61 -9.71 -11.38
CA ALA A 122 14.82 -9.83 -12.82
C ALA A 122 14.88 -8.45 -13.50
N ALA A 123 14.06 -7.48 -13.08
CA ALA A 123 14.09 -6.11 -13.60
C ALA A 123 15.41 -5.41 -13.24
N LYS A 124 15.93 -5.61 -12.02
CA LYS A 124 17.22 -5.06 -11.61
C LYS A 124 18.38 -5.65 -12.41
N ALA A 125 18.41 -6.96 -12.60
CA ALA A 125 19.44 -7.63 -13.40
C ALA A 125 19.47 -7.12 -14.86
N LYS A 126 18.29 -6.95 -15.49
CA LYS A 126 18.22 -6.39 -16.85
C LYS A 126 18.72 -4.95 -16.94
N LYS A 127 18.43 -4.10 -15.94
CA LYS A 127 18.92 -2.73 -15.93
C LYS A 127 20.45 -2.66 -15.78
N GLU A 128 21.02 -3.47 -14.89
CA GLU A 128 22.47 -3.54 -14.71
C GLU A 128 23.19 -4.04 -15.98
N GLU A 129 22.60 -5.00 -16.70
CA GLU A 129 23.14 -5.50 -17.97
C GLU A 129 23.05 -4.43 -19.09
N GLU A 130 21.93 -3.70 -19.19
CA GLU A 130 21.75 -2.62 -20.17
C GLU A 130 22.68 -1.43 -19.91
N GLU A 131 22.86 -1.02 -18.65
CA GLU A 131 23.80 0.05 -18.27
C GLU A 131 25.25 -0.35 -18.57
N LYS A 132 25.63 -1.60 -18.29
CA LYS A 132 26.98 -2.09 -18.59
C LYS A 132 27.23 -2.17 -20.10
N ALA A 133 26.25 -2.59 -20.89
CA ALA A 133 26.34 -2.61 -22.35
C ALA A 133 26.50 -1.20 -22.93
N LYS A 134 25.73 -0.22 -22.45
CA LYS A 134 25.85 1.19 -22.87
C LYS A 134 27.20 1.79 -22.51
N ALA A 135 27.70 1.51 -21.31
CA ALA A 135 29.03 1.98 -20.88
C ALA A 135 30.16 1.40 -21.75
N GLU A 136 30.08 0.11 -22.11
CA GLU A 136 31.08 -0.53 -22.98
C GLU A 136 31.00 0.00 -24.43
N GLU A 137 29.81 0.32 -24.93
CA GLU A 137 29.63 0.94 -26.26
C GLU A 137 30.18 2.37 -26.29
N GLU A 138 29.90 3.18 -25.25
CA GLU A 138 30.41 4.54 -25.13
C GLU A 138 31.94 4.58 -24.99
N GLU A 139 32.52 3.65 -24.22
CA GLU A 139 33.98 3.53 -24.10
C GLU A 139 34.64 3.12 -25.42
N LYS A 140 34.04 2.18 -26.18
CA LYS A 140 34.53 1.80 -27.51
C LYS A 140 34.42 2.96 -28.51
N ALA A 141 33.30 3.68 -28.52
CA ALA A 141 33.12 4.83 -29.40
C ALA A 141 34.13 5.94 -29.08
N LYS A 142 34.40 6.19 -27.80
CA LYS A 142 35.40 7.17 -27.36
C LYS A 142 36.82 6.75 -27.75
N ALA A 143 37.18 5.49 -27.55
CA ALA A 143 38.49 4.95 -27.94
C ALA A 143 38.69 4.97 -29.46
N GLU A 144 37.64 4.70 -30.25
CA GLU A 144 37.70 4.79 -31.70
C GLU A 144 37.83 6.24 -32.20
N ALA A 145 37.09 7.16 -31.60
CA ALA A 145 37.20 8.59 -31.91
C ALA A 145 38.60 9.14 -31.55
N GLU A 146 39.17 8.73 -30.42
CA GLU A 146 40.52 9.12 -30.01
C GLU A 146 41.59 8.54 -30.94
N ARG A 147 41.44 7.28 -31.39
CA ARG A 147 42.32 6.68 -32.39
C ARG A 147 42.23 7.37 -33.74
N LEU A 148 41.02 7.72 -34.20
CA LEU A 148 40.81 8.45 -35.45
C LEU A 148 41.43 9.86 -35.38
N ALA A 149 41.23 10.56 -34.27
CA ALA A 149 41.85 11.87 -34.02
C ALA A 149 43.38 11.77 -33.98
N GLU A 150 43.94 10.72 -33.36
CA GLU A 150 45.40 10.50 -33.34
C GLU A 150 45.95 10.10 -34.72
N GLU A 151 45.21 9.32 -35.50
CA GLU A 151 45.56 8.99 -36.90
C GLU A 151 45.51 10.24 -37.80
N GLU A 152 44.53 11.12 -37.59
CA GLU A 152 44.38 12.38 -38.30
C GLU A 152 45.42 13.43 -37.86
N GLU A 153 45.80 13.45 -36.58
CA GLU A 153 46.92 14.26 -36.10
C GLU A 153 48.24 13.82 -36.75
N LYS A 154 48.46 12.49 -36.88
CA LYS A 154 49.64 11.92 -37.54
C LYS A 154 49.65 12.10 -39.05
N ARG A 155 48.49 12.16 -39.72
CA ARG A 155 48.38 12.63 -41.10
C ARG A 155 48.57 14.15 -41.10
N GLY A 156 49.82 14.60 -41.25
CA GLY A 156 50.12 16.00 -41.50
C GLY A 156 49.44 16.53 -42.78
N TYR A 157 49.81 17.72 -43.23
CA TYR A 157 49.11 18.41 -44.33
C TYR A 157 49.36 17.82 -45.75
N ASP A 158 50.24 16.83 -45.90
CA ASP A 158 50.51 16.17 -47.18
C ASP A 158 49.44 15.11 -47.54
N THR A 159 48.17 15.52 -47.57
CA THR A 159 47.02 14.64 -47.85
C THR A 159 46.83 14.31 -49.33
N GLY A 160 47.49 15.05 -50.23
CA GLY A 160 47.37 14.90 -51.68
C GLY A 160 46.05 15.45 -52.26
N ILE A 161 45.25 16.14 -51.45
CA ILE A 161 44.00 16.78 -51.88
C ILE A 161 44.32 17.91 -52.86
N THR A 162 43.64 17.94 -54.00
CA THR A 162 43.84 18.91 -55.07
C THR A 162 42.77 20.00 -55.06
N TYR A 163 43.06 21.13 -55.71
CA TYR A 163 42.11 22.23 -55.86
C TYR A 163 40.80 21.77 -56.52
N ASP A 164 40.88 20.94 -57.55
CA ASP A 164 39.71 20.43 -58.27
C ASP A 164 38.79 19.59 -57.39
N GLN A 165 39.35 18.84 -56.44
CA GLN A 165 38.56 18.07 -55.47
C GLN A 165 37.77 18.99 -54.55
N LEU A 166 38.40 20.04 -54.02
CA LEU A 166 37.74 21.04 -53.18
C LEU A 166 36.69 21.85 -53.96
N ALA A 167 36.97 22.20 -55.21
CA ALA A 167 36.07 22.98 -56.04
C ALA A 167 34.85 22.20 -56.54
N ARG A 168 35.00 20.90 -56.79
CA ARG A 168 33.92 20.05 -57.34
C ARG A 168 33.09 19.37 -56.26
N ASN A 169 33.74 18.90 -55.20
CA ASN A 169 33.12 18.15 -54.11
C ASN A 169 33.51 18.75 -52.74
N PRO A 170 33.19 20.02 -52.47
CA PRO A 170 33.63 20.71 -51.25
C PRO A 170 33.18 20.01 -49.95
N ASP A 171 31.98 19.43 -49.96
CA ASP A 171 31.38 18.81 -48.77
C ASP A 171 32.11 17.51 -48.36
N ASP A 172 32.69 16.79 -49.33
CA ASP A 172 33.43 15.55 -49.08
C ASP A 172 34.79 15.79 -48.39
N TYR A 173 35.29 17.03 -48.42
CA TYR A 173 36.60 17.42 -47.88
C TYR A 173 36.47 18.56 -46.86
N LEU A 174 35.30 18.71 -46.23
CA LEU A 174 35.10 19.71 -45.19
C LEU A 174 35.91 19.32 -43.93
N PHE A 175 36.67 20.26 -43.38
CA PHE A 175 37.58 20.06 -42.25
C PHE A 175 38.76 19.11 -42.50
N GLU A 176 38.97 18.64 -43.73
CA GLU A 176 40.17 17.87 -44.08
C GLU A 176 41.41 18.77 -44.15
N LYS A 177 42.56 18.25 -43.71
CA LYS A 177 43.86 18.92 -43.81
C LYS A 177 44.30 19.02 -45.26
N VAL A 178 44.72 20.21 -45.68
CA VAL A 178 45.15 20.50 -47.05
C VAL A 178 46.45 21.30 -47.07
N LYS A 179 47.19 21.15 -48.16
CA LYS A 179 48.42 21.89 -48.44
C LYS A 179 48.42 22.41 -49.87
N PHE A 180 48.60 23.71 -50.02
CA PHE A 180 48.68 24.35 -51.34
C PHE A 180 49.84 25.33 -51.40
N ASP A 181 50.62 25.23 -52.46
CA ASP A 181 51.58 26.26 -52.87
C ASP A 181 50.90 27.19 -53.87
N GLY A 182 51.19 28.48 -53.77
CA GLY A 182 50.66 29.44 -54.72
C GLY A 182 51.11 30.87 -54.48
N LYS A 183 50.58 31.76 -55.32
CA LYS A 183 50.88 33.19 -55.27
C LYS A 183 49.71 33.99 -54.74
N VAL A 184 49.98 34.90 -53.81
CA VAL A 184 48.99 35.77 -53.21
C VAL A 184 48.56 36.83 -54.23
N VAL A 185 47.27 36.83 -54.57
CA VAL A 185 46.65 37.73 -55.56
C VAL A 185 46.07 38.96 -54.89
N GLN A 186 45.53 38.81 -53.68
CA GLN A 186 44.89 39.89 -52.94
C GLN A 186 45.01 39.62 -51.44
N VAL A 187 45.24 40.68 -50.66
CA VAL A 187 45.26 40.62 -49.19
C VAL A 187 44.22 41.59 -48.63
N ILE A 188 43.41 41.12 -47.68
CA ILE A 188 42.43 41.89 -46.93
C ILE A 188 42.74 41.71 -45.45
N GLU A 189 43.26 42.75 -44.81
CA GLU A 189 43.60 42.74 -43.38
C GLU A 189 42.41 43.22 -42.56
N GLY A 190 41.97 42.40 -41.60
CA GLY A 190 40.97 42.74 -40.59
C GLY A 190 41.56 42.86 -39.19
N GLU A 191 40.70 43.04 -38.20
CA GLU A 191 41.11 42.99 -36.78
C GLU A 191 41.31 41.53 -36.34
N GLY A 192 42.57 41.08 -36.32
CA GLY A 192 42.98 39.75 -35.86
C GLY A 192 43.04 38.68 -36.95
N ILE A 193 42.18 38.76 -37.96
CA ILE A 193 42.14 37.80 -39.08
C ILE A 193 42.55 38.49 -40.38
N THR A 194 43.46 37.87 -41.11
CA THR A 194 43.85 38.28 -42.47
C THR A 194 43.25 37.29 -43.46
N GLN A 195 42.64 37.82 -44.52
CA GLN A 195 42.07 37.03 -45.62
C GLN A 195 42.91 37.26 -46.88
N ILE A 196 43.19 36.20 -47.62
CA ILE A 196 43.96 36.24 -48.85
C ILE A 196 43.26 35.47 -49.95
N ARG A 197 43.51 35.89 -51.20
CA ARG A 197 43.22 35.09 -52.39
C ARG A 197 44.51 34.50 -52.90
N LEU A 198 44.63 33.18 -52.89
CA LEU A 198 45.82 32.45 -53.34
C LEU A 198 45.56 31.82 -54.71
N ALA A 199 46.37 32.16 -55.71
CA ALA A 199 46.42 31.47 -56.99
C ALA A 199 47.23 30.19 -56.83
N VAL A 200 46.55 29.04 -56.72
CA VAL A 200 47.18 27.73 -56.52
C VAL A 200 48.08 27.40 -57.70
N ASN A 201 49.32 26.97 -57.43
CA ASN A 201 50.35 26.68 -58.43
C ASN A 201 50.56 27.83 -59.44
N ASP A 202 50.42 29.08 -58.98
CA ASP A 202 50.52 30.31 -59.79
C ASP A 202 49.48 30.40 -60.93
N ASN A 203 48.39 29.64 -60.85
CA ASN A 203 47.31 29.65 -61.82
C ASN A 203 46.14 30.54 -61.36
N TYR A 204 45.91 31.63 -62.08
CA TYR A 204 44.86 32.61 -61.77
C TYR A 204 43.43 32.09 -61.99
N ASP A 205 43.26 30.95 -62.67
CA ASP A 205 41.96 30.28 -62.79
C ASP A 205 41.62 29.41 -61.56
N THR A 206 42.60 29.14 -60.70
CA THR A 206 42.45 28.32 -59.49
C THR A 206 42.70 29.15 -58.25
N ILE A 207 41.69 29.94 -57.85
CA ILE A 207 41.78 30.83 -56.70
C ILE A 207 41.21 30.15 -55.47
N LEU A 208 42.02 30.03 -54.42
CA LEU A 208 41.56 29.71 -53.07
C LEU A 208 41.31 30.98 -52.28
N PHE A 209 40.19 31.00 -51.57
CA PHE A 209 40.02 31.90 -50.44
C PHE A 209 40.70 31.29 -49.23
N ALA A 210 41.59 32.02 -48.58
CA ALA A 210 42.22 31.52 -47.38
C ALA A 210 42.24 32.58 -46.28
N GLU A 211 42.05 32.17 -45.04
CA GLU A 211 42.03 33.07 -43.88
C GLU A 211 42.92 32.53 -42.78
N PHE A 212 43.56 33.44 -42.05
CA PHE A 212 44.48 33.09 -40.98
C PHE A 212 44.52 34.16 -39.90
N ASP A 213 44.80 33.73 -38.67
CA ASP A 213 45.05 34.67 -37.57
C ASP A 213 46.41 35.34 -37.75
N ALA A 214 46.52 36.62 -37.42
CA ALA A 214 47.76 37.38 -37.55
C ALA A 214 48.94 36.74 -36.77
N SER A 215 48.68 35.91 -35.76
CA SER A 215 49.68 35.15 -35.01
C SER A 215 50.32 33.98 -35.78
N VAL A 216 49.73 33.54 -36.89
CA VAL A 216 50.24 32.42 -37.72
C VAL A 216 51.50 32.83 -38.49
N VAL A 217 51.72 34.13 -38.70
CA VAL A 217 52.85 34.66 -39.47
C VAL A 217 53.75 35.56 -38.63
N ASP A 218 55.06 35.37 -38.74
CA ASP A 218 56.05 36.24 -38.10
C ASP A 218 56.17 37.62 -38.78
N SER A 219 55.70 37.74 -40.01
CA SER A 219 55.74 38.99 -40.77
C SER A 219 54.55 39.11 -41.72
N ARG A 220 54.25 40.33 -42.15
CA ARG A 220 53.14 40.65 -43.07
C ARG A 220 53.27 39.86 -44.38
N ILE A 221 52.14 39.38 -44.90
CA ILE A 221 52.01 38.77 -46.24
C ILE A 221 51.57 39.87 -47.19
N LEU A 222 52.25 39.99 -48.34
CA LEU A 222 51.93 40.98 -49.36
C LEU A 222 51.36 40.33 -50.62
N GLU A 223 50.74 41.15 -51.46
CA GLU A 223 50.41 40.74 -52.82
C GLU A 223 51.68 40.38 -53.58
N ASP A 224 51.55 39.42 -54.49
CA ASP A 224 52.62 38.79 -55.24
C ASP A 224 53.59 37.87 -54.47
N ASP A 225 53.43 37.72 -53.16
CA ASP A 225 54.21 36.74 -52.38
C ASP A 225 53.85 35.30 -52.79
N ARG A 226 54.86 34.43 -52.90
CA ARG A 226 54.65 32.99 -53.08
C ARG A 226 54.78 32.30 -51.74
N ILE A 227 53.75 31.54 -51.36
CA ILE A 227 53.64 30.89 -50.05
C ILE A 227 53.06 29.49 -50.19
N THR A 228 53.42 28.63 -49.24
CA THR A 228 52.75 27.36 -49.01
C THR A 228 51.84 27.48 -47.79
N ILE A 229 50.54 27.26 -48.00
CA ILE A 229 49.52 27.28 -46.94
C ILE A 229 49.20 25.85 -46.50
N MET A 230 49.06 25.66 -45.20
CA MET A 230 48.68 24.40 -44.57
C MET A 230 47.55 24.66 -43.58
N GLY A 231 46.44 23.97 -43.75
CA GLY A 231 45.24 24.27 -42.97
C GLY A 231 44.09 23.32 -43.26
N LEU A 232 42.88 23.73 -42.86
CA LEU A 232 41.65 22.95 -42.99
C LEU A 232 40.76 23.54 -44.09
N SER A 233 40.22 22.69 -44.97
CA SER A 233 39.24 23.11 -45.97
C SER A 233 37.92 23.53 -45.32
N THR A 234 37.39 24.70 -45.70
CA THR A 234 36.16 25.29 -45.14
C THR A 234 34.96 25.26 -46.09
N GLY A 235 35.05 24.50 -47.18
CA GLY A 235 33.99 24.37 -48.19
C GLY A 235 34.05 25.48 -49.25
N LEU A 236 32.91 25.82 -49.88
CA LEU A 236 32.85 26.90 -50.87
C LEU A 236 32.39 28.23 -50.25
N ILE A 237 33.12 29.30 -50.55
CA ILE A 237 32.73 30.66 -50.26
C ILE A 237 32.16 31.29 -51.52
N THR A 238 30.94 31.81 -51.43
CA THR A 238 30.25 32.48 -52.55
C THR A 238 30.14 33.98 -52.30
N TYR A 239 30.57 34.79 -53.27
CA TYR A 239 30.46 36.25 -53.19
C TYR A 239 30.03 36.86 -54.52
N GLU A 240 29.51 38.09 -54.46
CA GLU A 240 29.10 38.85 -55.64
C GLU A 240 30.31 39.56 -56.27
N SER A 241 30.53 39.32 -57.56
CA SER A 241 31.55 39.99 -58.36
C SER A 241 31.16 41.44 -58.65
N THR A 242 32.16 42.28 -58.92
CA THR A 242 31.96 43.68 -59.35
C THR A 242 31.16 43.82 -60.65
N MET A 243 31.04 42.73 -61.42
CA MET A 243 30.21 42.63 -62.63
C MET A 243 28.80 42.07 -62.36
N GLY A 244 28.41 41.85 -61.10
CA GLY A 244 27.07 41.38 -60.69
C GLY A 244 26.83 39.87 -60.78
N GLY A 245 27.87 39.06 -61.04
CA GLY A 245 27.78 37.60 -61.03
C GLY A 245 28.24 37.00 -59.70
N GLN A 246 27.61 35.91 -59.24
CA GLN A 246 28.10 35.16 -58.07
C GLN A 246 29.28 34.28 -58.47
N ILE A 247 30.35 34.31 -57.66
CA ILE A 247 31.54 33.48 -57.82
C ILE A 247 31.67 32.62 -56.56
N SER A 248 31.83 31.31 -56.75
CA SER A 248 32.09 30.34 -55.68
C SER A 248 33.51 29.81 -55.79
N ILE A 249 34.31 29.97 -54.74
CA ILE A 249 35.69 29.46 -54.66
C ILE A 249 35.90 28.65 -53.38
N PRO A 250 36.81 27.66 -53.37
CA PRO A 250 37.08 26.89 -52.17
C PRO A 250 37.78 27.74 -51.10
N GLY A 251 37.42 27.51 -49.85
CA GLY A 251 37.92 28.17 -48.66
C GLY A 251 38.89 27.29 -47.88
N VAL A 252 39.90 27.90 -47.26
CA VAL A 252 40.86 27.24 -46.37
C VAL A 252 41.10 28.10 -45.12
N SER A 253 40.99 27.52 -43.93
CA SER A 253 41.45 28.12 -42.69
C SER A 253 42.89 27.68 -42.44
N ILE A 254 43.84 28.62 -42.50
CA ILE A 254 45.27 28.32 -42.46
C ILE A 254 45.73 28.23 -41.01
N GLU A 255 46.43 27.16 -40.69
CA GLU A 255 47.05 26.91 -39.38
C GLU A 255 48.56 27.18 -39.43
N GLN A 256 49.20 26.98 -40.59
CA GLN A 256 50.62 27.21 -40.78
C GLN A 256 50.92 27.76 -42.20
N ILE A 257 51.85 28.72 -42.29
CA ILE A 257 52.33 29.29 -43.55
C ILE A 257 53.84 29.11 -43.67
N GLU A 258 54.31 28.62 -44.82
CA GLU A 258 55.72 28.52 -45.19
C GLU A 258 56.04 29.43 -46.39
N ARG A 259 57.27 29.96 -46.45
CA ARG A 259 57.75 30.90 -47.47
C ARG A 259 59.05 30.43 -48.10
#